data_AF-R7U149-F1
#
_entry.id   AF-R7U149-F1
#
_cell.length_a   1.000
_cell.length_b   1.000
_cell.length_c   1.000
_cell.angle_alpha   90.00
_cell.angle_beta   90.00
_cell.angle_gamma   90.00
#
_symmetry.space_group_name_H-M   'P 1'
#
loop_
_entity.id
_entity.type
_entity.pdbx_description
1 polymer ?
#
loop_
_entity_poly.entity_id
_entity_poly.type
_entity_poly.pdbx_seq_one_letter_code
_entity_poly.pdbx_strand_id
1 'polypeptide(L)'
;VCKYFATELKDRLAASAKSKEMIETGHGLERKKRFQYLTSELRLTEALLEPHICENILNYNVHAERKGSLRYAKGMSETFQTLHGLVDKGVKVDLGIPYDLWDKPSAEVSKMHRWCFNLAEQYEEDIEDWYYHHQEKDLFDYLCRERYLKHKQSTDCRSNI
;
A
#
# COMPACT_ATOMS: atom_id res chain seq x y z
N VAL A 1 -8.52 -0.72 2.13
CA VAL A 1 -7.16 -1.29 2.10
C VAL A 1 -6.69 -1.61 0.68
N CYS A 2 -7.36 -2.49 -0.08
CA CYS A 2 -6.91 -2.86 -1.44
C CYS A 2 -6.58 -1.68 -2.35
N LYS A 3 -7.44 -0.65 -2.37
CA LYS A 3 -7.18 0.59 -3.10
C LYS A 3 -5.79 1.18 -2.81
N TYR A 4 -5.43 1.30 -1.54
CA TYR A 4 -4.16 1.89 -1.12
C TYR A 4 -2.98 1.00 -1.46
N PHE A 5 -3.10 -0.31 -1.22
CA PHE A 5 -2.09 -1.27 -1.64
C PHE A 5 -1.80 -1.16 -3.15
N ALA A 6 -2.86 -1.18 -3.98
CA ALA A 6 -2.72 -1.08 -5.42
C ALA A 6 -2.10 0.26 -5.85
N THR A 7 -2.48 1.38 -5.22
CA THR A 7 -1.87 2.69 -5.47
C THR A 7 -0.37 2.66 -5.13
N GLU A 8 0.02 2.22 -3.93
CA GLU A 8 1.43 2.21 -3.53
C GLU A 8 2.28 1.29 -4.43
N LEU A 9 1.77 0.10 -4.79
CA LEU A 9 2.50 -0.83 -5.65
C LEU A 9 2.68 -0.25 -7.06
N LYS A 10 1.63 0.34 -7.63
CA LYS A 10 1.71 1.01 -8.94
C LYS A 10 2.71 2.15 -8.92
N ASP A 11 2.69 2.99 -7.89
CA ASP A 11 3.60 4.13 -7.76
C ASP A 11 5.06 3.65 -7.68
N ARG A 12 5.33 2.58 -6.92
CA ARG A 12 6.68 2.01 -6.81
C ARG A 12 7.16 1.37 -8.13
N LEU A 13 6.30 0.64 -8.82
CA LEU A 13 6.63 0.07 -10.13
C LEU A 13 6.84 1.17 -11.18
N ALA A 14 6.06 2.25 -11.13
CA ALA A 14 6.22 3.39 -12.03
C ALA A 14 7.56 4.11 -11.79
N ALA A 15 8.01 4.22 -10.53
CA ALA A 15 9.30 4.82 -10.20
C ALA A 15 10.48 4.05 -10.82
N SER A 16 10.39 2.72 -10.94
CA SER A 16 11.43 1.87 -11.55
C SER A 16 11.23 1.62 -13.06
N ALA A 17 10.15 2.11 -13.67
CA ALA A 17 9.76 1.78 -15.06
C ALA A 17 10.75 2.26 -16.13
N LYS A 18 11.62 3.23 -15.82
CA LYS A 18 12.65 3.73 -16.76
C LYS A 18 13.99 3.01 -16.64
N SER A 19 14.12 2.03 -15.73
CA SER A 19 15.36 1.29 -15.55
C SER A 19 15.71 0.52 -16.83
N LYS A 20 16.97 0.62 -17.26
CA LYS A 20 17.54 -0.17 -18.38
C LYS A 20 18.44 -1.28 -17.87
N GLU A 21 18.32 -1.62 -16.60
CA GLU A 21 19.16 -2.59 -15.93
C GLU A 21 18.96 -4.00 -16.50
N MET A 22 20.09 -4.70 -16.65
CA MET A 22 20.15 -6.08 -17.07
C MET A 22 20.74 -6.89 -15.92
N ILE A 23 20.02 -7.91 -15.49
CA ILE A 23 20.47 -8.82 -14.45
C ILE A 23 21.26 -9.94 -15.13
N GLU A 24 22.45 -10.23 -14.61
CA GLU A 24 23.31 -11.32 -15.08
C GLU A 24 23.45 -12.37 -13.99
N THR A 25 23.12 -13.62 -14.30
CA THR A 25 23.28 -14.76 -13.38
C THR A 25 24.29 -15.77 -13.94
N GLY A 26 25.08 -16.35 -13.04
CA GLY A 26 26.10 -17.37 -13.33
C GLY A 26 27.44 -17.08 -12.65
N HIS A 27 28.08 -18.12 -12.09
CA HIS A 27 29.40 -18.04 -11.45
C HIS A 27 30.38 -19.02 -12.11
N GLY A 28 31.64 -18.62 -12.30
CA GLY A 28 32.70 -19.51 -12.80
C GLY A 28 32.61 -19.84 -14.29
N LEU A 29 32.64 -21.14 -14.63
CA LEU A 29 32.67 -21.66 -16.01
C LEU A 29 31.28 -21.80 -16.66
N GLU A 30 30.20 -21.43 -15.95
CA GLU A 30 28.84 -21.51 -16.48
C GLU A 30 28.53 -20.41 -17.49
N ARG A 31 27.62 -20.69 -18.44
CA ARG A 31 27.13 -19.69 -19.40
C ARG A 31 26.28 -18.65 -18.67
N LYS A 32 26.79 -17.43 -18.63
CA LYS A 32 26.09 -16.24 -18.12
C LYS A 32 24.75 -16.04 -18.84
N LYS A 33 23.66 -16.00 -18.08
CA LYS A 33 22.32 -15.64 -18.58
C LYS A 33 22.04 -14.18 -18.26
N ARG A 34 21.45 -13.46 -19.21
CA ARG A 34 21.08 -12.05 -19.05
C ARG A 34 19.58 -11.88 -19.28
N PHE A 35 18.91 -11.20 -18.35
CA PHE A 35 17.49 -10.88 -18.46
C PHE A 35 17.24 -9.42 -18.04
N GLN A 36 16.14 -8.85 -18.49
CA GLN A 36 15.78 -7.46 -18.19
C GLN A 36 15.23 -7.36 -16.77
N TYR A 37 15.67 -6.34 -16.02
CA TYR A 37 15.14 -6.05 -14.69
C TYR A 37 13.63 -5.80 -14.71
N LEU A 38 13.13 -5.07 -15.72
CA LEU A 38 11.73 -4.65 -15.82
C LEU A 38 10.73 -5.81 -15.86
N THR A 39 11.13 -6.97 -16.37
CA THR A 39 10.30 -8.18 -16.47
C THR A 39 10.72 -9.25 -15.47
N SER A 40 11.66 -8.94 -14.57
CA SER A 40 12.19 -9.90 -13.61
C SER A 40 11.29 -10.03 -12.39
N GLU A 41 11.32 -11.21 -11.79
CA GLU A 41 10.78 -11.49 -10.46
C GLU A 41 11.40 -10.57 -9.41
N LEU A 42 12.72 -10.37 -9.49
CA LEU A 42 13.46 -9.50 -8.58
C LEU A 42 12.81 -8.11 -8.44
N ARG A 43 12.44 -7.47 -9.55
CA ARG A 43 11.77 -6.16 -9.50
C ARG A 43 10.44 -6.20 -8.75
N LEU A 44 9.66 -7.27 -8.92
CA LEU A 44 8.39 -7.42 -8.19
C LEU A 44 8.65 -7.65 -6.70
N THR A 45 9.60 -8.52 -6.36
CA THR A 45 10.00 -8.80 -4.97
C THR A 45 10.50 -7.55 -4.27
N GLU A 46 11.40 -6.79 -4.88
CA GLU A 46 11.87 -5.49 -4.37
C GLU A 46 10.69 -4.52 -4.20
N ALA A 47 9.78 -4.48 -5.19
CA ALA A 47 8.61 -3.62 -5.13
C ALA A 47 7.67 -3.97 -3.96
N LEU A 48 7.52 -5.24 -3.64
CA LEU A 48 6.63 -5.71 -2.58
C LEU A 48 7.29 -5.71 -1.20
N LEU A 49 8.58 -6.04 -1.10
CA LEU A 49 9.22 -6.41 0.16
C LEU A 49 10.31 -5.44 0.64
N GLU A 50 10.85 -4.54 -0.19
CA GLU A 50 12.03 -3.74 0.16
C GLU A 50 11.83 -2.21 0.12
N PRO A 51 11.56 -1.56 1.27
CA PRO A 51 10.87 -2.12 2.44
C PRO A 51 9.46 -2.57 2.07
N HIS A 52 8.83 -3.40 2.91
CA HIS A 52 7.53 -3.99 2.59
C HIS A 52 6.51 -2.90 2.23
N ILE A 53 5.78 -3.10 1.13
CA ILE A 53 4.90 -2.07 0.53
C ILE A 53 3.83 -1.57 1.51
N CYS A 54 3.41 -2.44 2.42
CA CYS A 54 2.44 -2.09 3.46
C CYS A 54 2.97 -1.12 4.52
N GLU A 55 4.27 -0.96 4.69
CA GLU A 55 4.83 0.06 5.60
C GLU A 55 4.39 1.47 5.18
N ASN A 56 4.20 1.70 3.88
CA ASN A 56 3.70 2.99 3.37
C ASN A 56 2.29 3.33 3.87
N ILE A 57 1.51 2.34 4.31
CA ILE A 57 0.18 2.55 4.86
C ILE A 57 0.22 3.37 6.15
N LEU A 58 1.30 3.30 6.94
CA LEU A 58 1.46 4.09 8.16
C LEU A 58 1.64 5.58 7.89
N ASN A 59 1.95 5.98 6.65
CA ASN A 59 2.04 7.39 6.25
C ASN A 59 0.66 8.02 5.97
N TYR A 60 -0.42 7.24 6.01
CA TYR A 60 -1.78 7.73 5.85
C TYR A 60 -2.35 8.20 7.18
N ASN A 61 -3.14 9.28 7.13
CA ASN A 61 -3.90 9.79 8.25
C ASN A 61 -5.39 9.77 7.97
N VAL A 62 -6.18 9.80 9.04
CA VAL A 62 -7.63 9.94 8.96
C VAL A 62 -7.99 11.42 8.91
N HIS A 63 -8.51 11.84 7.77
CA HIS A 63 -9.11 13.14 7.52
C HIS A 63 -10.60 13.05 7.88
N ALA A 64 -10.94 13.43 9.11
CA ALA A 64 -12.32 13.40 9.61
C ALA A 64 -13.27 14.30 8.79
N GLU A 65 -12.71 15.34 8.18
CA GLU A 65 -13.40 16.31 7.32
C GLU A 65 -13.84 15.74 5.96
N ARG A 66 -13.30 14.58 5.53
CA ARG A 66 -13.61 13.96 4.23
C ARG A 66 -14.63 12.82 4.40
N LYS A 67 -15.13 12.26 3.28
CA LYS A 67 -16.09 11.13 3.30
C LYS A 67 -15.57 9.89 2.56
N GLY A 68 -16.04 8.73 3.00
CA GLY A 68 -15.75 7.44 2.39
C GLY A 68 -14.25 7.15 2.32
N SER A 69 -13.80 6.58 1.19
CA SER A 69 -12.37 6.26 1.02
C SER A 69 -11.48 7.50 1.04
N LEU A 70 -11.95 8.69 0.63
CA LEU A 70 -11.14 9.91 0.59
C LEU A 70 -10.65 10.38 1.97
N ARG A 71 -11.16 9.78 3.06
CA ARG A 71 -10.73 10.03 4.44
C ARG A 71 -9.34 9.54 4.75
N TYR A 72 -8.75 8.64 3.98
CA TYR A 72 -7.35 8.26 4.17
C TYR A 72 -6.50 8.97 3.14
N ALA A 73 -5.62 9.85 3.60
CA ALA A 73 -4.65 10.52 2.74
C ALA A 73 -3.34 10.74 3.51
N LYS A 74 -2.24 10.88 2.77
CA LYS A 74 -0.93 11.19 3.34
C LYS A 74 -0.89 12.66 3.78
N GLY A 75 -0.13 12.93 4.84
CA GLY A 75 0.01 14.27 5.42
C GLY A 75 -0.99 14.57 6.54
N MET A 76 -0.77 15.67 7.25
CA MET A 76 -1.58 16.06 8.41
C MET A 76 -2.99 16.51 7.98
N SER A 77 -4.02 16.11 8.74
CA SER A 77 -5.40 16.54 8.48
C SER A 77 -5.62 18.01 8.81
N GLU A 78 -6.63 18.64 8.20
CA GLU A 78 -6.99 20.03 8.47
C GLU A 78 -7.36 20.24 9.94
N THR A 79 -8.01 19.23 10.53
CA THR A 79 -8.35 19.20 11.95
C THR A 79 -7.09 19.27 12.82
N PHE A 80 -6.12 18.38 12.58
CA PHE A 80 -4.89 18.36 13.38
C PHE A 80 -4.02 19.59 13.14
N GLN A 81 -3.93 20.10 11.90
CA GLN A 81 -3.26 21.39 11.63
C GLN A 81 -3.85 22.53 12.46
N THR A 82 -5.18 22.58 12.57
CA THR A 82 -5.87 23.58 13.39
C THR A 82 -5.55 23.41 14.87
N LEU A 83 -5.55 22.16 15.37
CA LEU A 83 -5.26 21.88 16.78
C LEU A 83 -3.82 22.24 17.16
N HIS A 84 -2.82 21.89 16.32
CA HIS A 84 -1.44 22.34 16.50
C HIS A 84 -1.36 23.87 16.51
N GLY A 85 -2.00 24.55 15.56
CA GLY A 85 -2.00 26.01 15.51
C GLY A 85 -2.67 26.70 16.71
N LEU A 86 -3.59 26.04 17.41
CA LEU A 86 -4.14 26.52 18.67
C LEU A 86 -3.13 26.36 19.82
N VAL A 87 -2.48 25.20 19.91
CA VAL A 87 -1.43 24.93 20.90
C VAL A 87 -0.26 25.91 20.74
N ASP A 88 0.17 26.19 19.49
CA ASP A 88 1.23 27.15 19.17
C ASP A 88 0.89 28.58 19.60
N LYS A 89 -0.41 28.91 19.67
CA LYS A 89 -0.91 30.20 20.17
C LYS A 89 -1.09 30.24 21.70
N GLY A 90 -0.68 29.18 22.40
CA GLY A 90 -0.81 29.07 23.86
C GLY A 90 -2.19 28.64 24.35
N VAL A 91 -3.07 28.19 23.46
CA VAL A 91 -4.37 27.63 23.85
C VAL A 91 -4.16 26.23 24.41
N LYS A 92 -4.66 25.98 25.63
CA LYS A 92 -4.66 24.64 26.20
C LYS A 92 -5.71 23.79 25.51
N VAL A 93 -5.27 22.83 24.70
CA VAL A 93 -6.11 21.82 24.07
C VAL A 93 -5.93 20.49 24.81
N ASP A 94 -7.03 19.86 25.21
CA ASP A 94 -7.03 18.55 25.86
C ASP A 94 -7.85 17.57 25.00
N LEU A 95 -7.17 16.63 24.35
CA LEU A 95 -7.78 15.57 23.54
C LEU A 95 -7.92 14.25 24.32
N GLY A 96 -7.50 14.22 25.59
CA GLY A 96 -7.38 12.96 26.34
C GLY A 96 -6.29 12.02 25.83
N ILE A 97 -5.40 12.51 24.95
CA ILE A 97 -4.21 11.79 24.46
C ILE A 97 -2.95 12.66 24.57
N PRO A 98 -1.80 12.09 24.97
CA PRO A 98 -0.51 12.79 25.00
C PRO A 98 -0.14 13.44 23.65
N TYR A 99 0.49 14.62 23.70
CA TYR A 99 0.83 15.42 22.51
C TYR A 99 1.77 14.68 21.55
N ASP A 100 2.70 13.88 22.06
CA ASP A 100 3.63 13.04 21.29
C ASP A 100 2.93 11.94 20.46
N LEU A 101 1.66 11.65 20.79
CA LEU A 101 0.83 10.68 20.07
C LEU A 101 -0.06 11.31 19.00
N TRP A 102 -0.11 12.64 18.88
CA TRP A 102 -0.99 13.32 17.90
C TRP A 102 -0.58 13.03 16.45
N ASP A 103 0.72 12.91 16.20
CA ASP A 103 1.29 12.62 14.88
C ASP A 103 1.53 11.12 14.65
N LYS A 104 1.12 10.26 15.58
CA LYS A 104 1.26 8.81 15.43
C LYS A 104 0.08 8.23 14.63
N PRO A 105 0.31 7.14 13.86
CA PRO A 105 -0.76 6.48 13.14
C PRO A 105 -1.91 6.09 14.08
N SER A 106 -3.14 6.44 13.68
CA SER A 106 -4.32 6.11 14.48
C SER A 106 -4.55 4.59 14.58
N ALA A 107 -5.37 4.15 15.52
CA ALA A 107 -5.77 2.75 15.63
C ALA A 107 -6.41 2.22 14.33
N GLU A 108 -7.13 3.08 13.62
CA GLU A 108 -7.76 2.77 12.34
C GLU A 108 -6.72 2.56 11.23
N VAL A 109 -5.72 3.43 11.13
CA VAL A 109 -4.59 3.28 10.19
C VAL A 109 -3.76 2.04 10.52
N SER A 110 -3.51 1.80 11.81
CA SER A 110 -2.80 0.60 12.28
C SER A 110 -3.56 -0.69 11.96
N LYS A 111 -4.89 -0.65 11.93
CA LYS A 111 -5.72 -1.77 11.45
C LYS A 111 -5.61 -1.92 9.93
N MET A 112 -5.62 -0.82 9.19
CA MET A 112 -5.43 -0.82 7.73
C MET A 112 -4.06 -1.39 7.34
N HIS A 113 -3.01 -1.07 8.11
CA HIS A 113 -1.66 -1.62 7.98
C HIS A 113 -1.66 -3.15 8.07
N ARG A 114 -2.23 -3.71 9.14
CA ARG A 114 -2.35 -5.18 9.30
C ARG A 114 -3.13 -5.83 8.17
N TRP A 115 -4.23 -5.24 7.75
CA TRP A 115 -5.01 -5.75 6.62
C TRP A 115 -4.31 -5.66 5.27
N CYS A 116 -3.31 -4.78 5.15
CA CYS A 116 -2.50 -4.70 3.96
C CYS A 116 -1.61 -5.94 3.83
N PHE A 117 -0.95 -6.35 4.93
CA PHE A 117 -0.17 -7.60 4.94
C PHE A 117 -1.04 -8.81 4.61
N ASN A 118 -2.19 -8.94 5.26
CA ASN A 118 -3.12 -10.03 4.96
C ASN A 118 -3.56 -10.03 3.48
N LEU A 119 -3.71 -8.85 2.87
CA LEU A 119 -4.06 -8.75 1.46
C LEU A 119 -2.91 -9.16 0.55
N ALA A 120 -1.69 -8.71 0.86
CA ALA A 120 -0.49 -9.07 0.09
C ALA A 120 -0.26 -10.59 0.10
N GLU A 121 -0.42 -11.22 1.26
CA GLU A 121 -0.31 -12.67 1.43
C GLU A 121 -1.45 -13.43 0.73
N GLN A 122 -2.71 -13.05 0.96
CA GLN A 122 -3.86 -13.78 0.41
C GLN A 122 -3.98 -13.70 -1.11
N TYR A 123 -3.43 -12.65 -1.72
CA TYR A 123 -3.52 -12.39 -3.16
C TYR A 123 -2.15 -12.39 -3.84
N GLU A 124 -1.14 -13.02 -3.23
CA GLU A 124 0.22 -13.11 -3.77
C GLU A 124 0.22 -13.65 -5.20
N GLU A 125 -0.43 -14.80 -5.42
CA GLU A 125 -0.56 -15.43 -6.74
C GLU A 125 -1.27 -14.52 -7.75
N ASP A 126 -2.32 -13.80 -7.35
CA ASP A 126 -3.03 -12.87 -8.23
C ASP A 126 -2.16 -11.65 -8.59
N ILE A 127 -1.31 -11.18 -7.67
CA ILE A 127 -0.39 -10.06 -7.89
C ILE A 127 0.72 -10.48 -8.87
N GLU A 128 1.28 -11.68 -8.68
CA GLU A 128 2.27 -12.25 -9.60
C GLU A 128 1.67 -12.46 -10.99
N ASP A 129 0.51 -13.09 -11.08
CA ASP A 129 -0.18 -13.31 -12.36
C ASP A 129 -0.47 -11.98 -13.08
N TRP A 130 -0.91 -10.97 -12.34
CA TRP A 130 -1.07 -9.63 -12.90
C TRP A 130 0.24 -9.08 -13.46
N TYR A 131 1.32 -9.19 -12.69
CA TYR A 131 2.62 -8.66 -13.06
C TYR A 131 3.22 -9.37 -14.28
N TYR A 132 3.02 -10.67 -14.44
CA TYR A 132 3.59 -11.41 -15.58
C TYR A 132 2.70 -11.43 -16.82
N HIS A 133 1.37 -11.42 -16.65
CA HIS A 133 0.45 -11.73 -17.74
C HIS A 133 -0.59 -10.65 -18.01
N HIS A 134 -0.82 -9.69 -17.10
CA HIS A 134 -1.94 -8.75 -17.18
C HIS A 134 -1.60 -7.28 -16.93
N GLN A 135 -0.34 -6.86 -17.15
CA GLN A 135 0.07 -5.45 -16.95
C GLN A 135 -0.66 -4.46 -17.87
N GLU A 136 -1.32 -4.92 -18.93
CA GLU A 136 -2.21 -4.09 -19.75
C GLU A 136 -3.48 -3.63 -19.01
N LYS A 137 -3.86 -4.33 -17.93
CA LYS A 137 -4.98 -3.96 -17.06
C LYS A 137 -4.49 -3.15 -15.87
N ASP A 138 -5.31 -2.22 -15.42
CA ASP A 138 -5.03 -1.49 -14.18
C ASP A 138 -5.07 -2.45 -12.97
N LEU A 139 -4.00 -2.46 -12.16
CA LEU A 139 -3.93 -3.30 -10.96
C LEU A 139 -5.13 -3.11 -10.03
N PHE A 140 -5.65 -1.89 -9.90
CA PHE A 140 -6.82 -1.64 -9.06
C PHE A 140 -8.05 -2.40 -9.57
N ASP A 141 -8.26 -2.42 -10.88
CA ASP A 141 -9.42 -3.11 -11.46
C ASP A 141 -9.22 -4.63 -11.37
N TYR A 142 -8.05 -5.14 -11.77
CA TYR A 142 -7.70 -6.57 -11.72
C TYR A 142 -7.75 -7.13 -10.29
N LEU A 143 -7.04 -6.51 -9.35
CA LEU A 143 -6.92 -7.02 -7.98
C LEU A 143 -8.14 -6.63 -7.13
N CYS A 144 -8.50 -5.34 -7.10
CA CYS A 144 -9.48 -4.86 -6.14
C CYS A 144 -10.93 -5.10 -6.57
N ARG A 145 -11.28 -4.78 -7.82
CA ARG A 145 -12.68 -4.94 -8.27
C ARG A 145 -13.00 -6.36 -8.63
N GLU A 146 -12.15 -7.01 -9.41
CA GLU A 146 -12.47 -8.31 -10.00
C GLU A 146 -12.29 -9.47 -9.02
N ARG A 147 -11.38 -9.33 -8.04
CA ARG A 147 -10.99 -10.42 -7.13
C ARG A 147 -11.34 -10.10 -5.68
N TYR A 148 -10.70 -9.07 -5.09
CA TYR A 148 -10.87 -8.74 -3.67
C TYR A 148 -12.32 -8.46 -3.27
N LEU A 149 -13.05 -7.61 -4.02
CA LEU A 149 -14.44 -7.29 -3.71
C LEU A 149 -15.38 -8.48 -3.93
N LYS A 150 -15.17 -9.29 -4.97
CA LYS A 150 -16.00 -10.48 -5.22
C LYS A 150 -15.81 -11.54 -4.13
N HIS A 151 -14.57 -11.79 -3.72
CA HIS A 151 -14.29 -12.68 -2.61
C HIS A 151 -15.01 -12.22 -1.34
N LYS A 152 -14.90 -10.92 -1.00
CA LYS A 152 -15.59 -10.35 0.17
C LYS A 152 -17.10 -10.48 0.12
N GLN A 153 -17.72 -10.18 -1.03
CA GLN A 153 -19.17 -10.36 -1.19
C GLN A 153 -19.56 -11.83 -1.01
N SER A 154 -18.77 -12.77 -1.54
CA SER A 154 -19.01 -14.20 -1.35
C SER A 154 -18.82 -14.66 0.10
N THR A 155 -17.92 -14.04 0.88
CA THR A 155 -17.71 -14.39 2.30
C THR A 155 -18.81 -13.79 3.19
N ASP A 156 -19.24 -12.56 2.90
CA ASP A 156 -20.28 -11.87 3.66
C ASP A 156 -21.65 -12.55 3.46
N CYS A 157 -21.94 -13.02 2.25
CA CYS A 157 -23.13 -13.85 1.97
C CYS A 157 -23.10 -15.24 2.63
N ARG A 158 -21.93 -15.75 3.04
CA ARG A 158 -21.80 -17.03 3.76
C ARG A 158 -21.94 -16.90 5.27
N SER A 159 -21.99 -15.68 5.79
CA SER A 159 -22.06 -15.41 7.24
C SER A 159 -23.50 -15.34 7.77
N ASN A 160 -24.50 -15.68 6.93
CA ASN A 160 -25.95 -15.60 7.25
C ASN A 160 -26.72 -16.92 6.94
N ILE A 161 -26.06 -18.09 7.03
CA ILE A 161 -26.68 -19.42 7.08
C ILE A 161 -26.19 -20.10 8.35
#